data_AF-A0A7C7KGT3-F1
#
_entry.id   AF-A0A7C7KGT3-F1
#
_cell.length_a   1.000
_cell.length_b   1.000
_cell.length_c   1.000
_cell.angle_alpha   90.00
_cell.angle_beta   90.00
_cell.angle_gamma   90.00
#
_symmetry.space_group_name_H-M   'P 1'
#
loop_
_entity.id
_entity.type
_entity.pdbx_description
1 polymer ?
#
loop_
_entity_poly.entity_id
_entity_poly.type
_entity_poly.pdbx_seq_one_letter_code
_entity_poly.pdbx_strand_id
1 'polypeptide(L)'
;HGTALGGGCELSLACHSRIAIPGTRIGLPEVTLGIVPGAGGTQRLPRLIGVLPALDAIVSGKPMTAERAHELGLVDGLADDGDDLLKISVSIAHRLSVGPEPPKKTRDRDGHLLEVQNRPELFDEFRSRISRRARGFEAPFACIDCVEAATTMSFENGLAFEREVFLRCRSSNQSLSQRHAFFAEREARKVSGLGPETSQTDVRHAAVLGCGTMGTGIAMCFANAGIPVIVTESEQGMLDRGMKMIRKNYASTVSKGRMTEEEAEARLALIEPTLEFERVSAADVVIEAVFEEMELKKKIFTRLDGLCKADAILATNTSSLDVNTIAAVTGRPEQVVGTHFFSPANVMRLLEIVRGDHTSPEVLATTLTLSKQLGKVGVVVGVCDSFAANRMLYPYSRQAQFLIEEGAFPEQVDKVIYDFGFPMGPFALSDLAGIDVGWRVRQHREPSRPKHLRYSEIADRLYEMGRYGQKTRKGWYNYEEGSRIPMPDPEVVDLVVRTSRELEIDRREISDEEILQRCIYPLINEGARILEEGIVQRASDLDIVWLYGFGFPRYRGGPMFYADSVGLRHVYEVMQGFCEIHQDWLEPAPLLERLAREDKTFAEWDAE
;
A
#
# COMPACT_ATOMS: atom_id res chain seq x y z
N HIS A 1 -25.43 2.82 -17.34
CA HIS A 1 -24.15 2.38 -17.93
C HIS A 1 -22.98 3.07 -17.22
N GLY A 2 -21.74 2.63 -17.44
CA GLY A 2 -20.54 3.30 -16.89
C GLY A 2 -20.28 2.96 -15.42
N THR A 3 -20.18 3.99 -14.57
CA THR A 3 -19.85 3.84 -13.14
C THR A 3 -20.93 4.50 -12.28
N ALA A 4 -21.72 3.70 -11.58
CA ALA A 4 -22.76 4.14 -10.65
C ALA A 4 -22.33 3.81 -9.21
N LEU A 5 -21.49 4.67 -8.63
CA LEU A 5 -20.93 4.47 -7.29
C LEU A 5 -21.44 5.52 -6.30
N GLY A 6 -21.48 5.13 -5.03
CA GLY A 6 -21.88 5.97 -3.90
C GLY A 6 -23.24 6.60 -4.11
N GLY A 7 -23.36 7.93 -4.01
CA GLY A 7 -24.61 8.65 -4.27
C GLY A 7 -25.25 8.35 -5.64
N GLY A 8 -24.47 8.03 -6.67
CA GLY A 8 -25.02 7.59 -7.97
C GLY A 8 -25.68 6.21 -7.90
N CYS A 9 -25.12 5.29 -7.10
CA CYS A 9 -25.78 4.03 -6.74
C CYS A 9 -27.03 4.30 -5.91
N GLU A 10 -26.93 5.11 -4.84
CA GLU A 10 -28.07 5.41 -3.94
C GLU A 10 -29.26 6.03 -4.68
N LEU A 11 -29.01 6.89 -5.66
CA LEU A 11 -30.05 7.41 -6.56
C LEU A 11 -30.73 6.28 -7.33
N SER A 12 -29.96 5.35 -7.91
CA SER A 12 -30.53 4.20 -8.62
C SER A 12 -31.33 3.27 -7.71
N LEU A 13 -30.94 3.12 -6.44
CA LEU A 13 -31.68 2.32 -5.45
C LEU A 13 -33.05 2.94 -5.12
N ALA A 14 -33.19 4.26 -5.25
CA ALA A 14 -34.46 4.96 -5.05
C ALA A 14 -35.45 4.81 -6.22
N CYS A 15 -34.98 4.43 -7.41
CA CYS A 15 -35.83 4.21 -8.58
C CYS A 15 -36.69 2.94 -8.47
N HIS A 16 -37.77 2.86 -9.24
CA HIS A 16 -38.65 1.67 -9.28
C HIS A 16 -37.99 0.48 -10.00
N SER A 17 -37.20 0.77 -11.04
CA SER A 17 -36.45 -0.23 -11.80
C SER A 17 -35.07 0.28 -12.23
N ARG A 18 -34.12 -0.62 -12.45
CA ARG A 18 -32.71 -0.40 -12.77
C ARG A 18 -32.31 -1.30 -13.94
N ILE A 19 -31.82 -0.70 -15.03
CA ILE A 19 -31.28 -1.41 -16.21
C ILE A 19 -29.83 -0.98 -16.41
N ALA A 20 -28.96 -1.93 -16.75
CA ALA A 20 -27.53 -1.67 -16.92
C ALA A 20 -26.96 -2.37 -18.15
N ILE A 21 -25.83 -1.88 -18.64
CA ILE A 21 -25.06 -2.53 -19.71
C ILE A 21 -23.99 -3.41 -19.04
N PRO A 22 -23.69 -4.61 -19.56
CA PRO A 22 -22.55 -5.43 -19.13
C PRO A 22 -21.27 -4.63 -18.87
N GLY A 23 -20.53 -5.01 -17.83
CA GLY A 23 -19.33 -4.30 -17.38
C GLY A 23 -19.54 -3.00 -16.58
N THR A 24 -20.77 -2.48 -16.50
CA THR A 24 -21.07 -1.31 -15.62
C THR A 24 -20.69 -1.62 -14.18
N ARG A 25 -20.00 -0.69 -13.50
CA ARG A 25 -19.58 -0.84 -12.10
C ARG A 25 -20.58 -0.17 -11.17
N ILE A 26 -21.14 -0.93 -10.22
CA ILE A 26 -22.18 -0.47 -9.29
C ILE A 26 -21.75 -0.79 -7.86
N GLY A 27 -21.97 0.12 -6.91
CA GLY A 27 -21.62 -0.14 -5.51
C GLY A 27 -21.59 1.08 -4.60
N LEU A 28 -21.33 0.84 -3.31
CA LEU A 28 -21.30 1.82 -2.24
C LEU A 28 -19.90 1.85 -1.60
N PRO A 29 -18.93 2.61 -2.16
CA PRO A 29 -17.54 2.62 -1.72
C PRO A 29 -17.25 3.57 -0.54
N GLU A 30 -18.26 4.17 0.07
CA GLU A 30 -18.16 5.19 1.13
C GLU A 30 -17.24 4.76 2.28
N VAL A 31 -17.28 3.48 2.66
CA VAL A 31 -16.46 2.93 3.74
C VAL A 31 -14.95 3.14 3.52
N THR A 32 -14.51 3.21 2.26
CA THR A 32 -13.10 3.45 1.88
C THR A 32 -12.63 4.89 2.13
N LEU A 33 -13.58 5.79 2.41
CA LEU A 33 -13.38 7.19 2.78
C LEU A 33 -13.71 7.45 4.26
N GLY A 34 -13.85 6.39 5.06
CA GLY A 34 -14.18 6.48 6.48
C GLY A 34 -15.60 6.98 6.76
N ILE A 35 -16.54 6.80 5.83
CA ILE A 35 -17.94 7.18 5.98
C ILE A 35 -18.87 6.02 5.64
N VAL A 36 -20.12 6.10 6.09
CA VAL A 36 -21.19 5.18 5.68
C VAL A 36 -21.90 5.74 4.44
N PRO A 37 -22.68 4.96 3.67
CA PRO A 37 -23.65 5.52 2.72
C PRO A 37 -24.63 6.46 3.45
N GLY A 38 -25.04 7.56 2.83
CA GLY A 38 -25.73 8.66 3.53
C GLY A 38 -27.02 9.16 2.86
N ALA A 39 -27.46 8.52 1.79
CA ALA A 39 -28.70 8.84 1.06
C ALA A 39 -29.63 7.62 0.94
N GLY A 40 -29.59 6.73 1.93
CA GLY A 40 -30.41 5.55 2.10
C GLY A 40 -29.87 4.28 1.47
N GLY A 41 -28.58 4.25 1.12
CA GLY A 41 -27.90 3.06 0.63
C GLY A 41 -27.95 1.89 1.61
N THR A 42 -27.72 2.15 2.91
CA THR A 42 -27.78 1.11 3.95
C THR A 42 -29.18 0.59 4.21
N GLN A 43 -30.20 1.39 3.84
CA GLN A 43 -31.60 1.05 4.03
C GLN A 43 -32.20 0.33 2.80
N ARG A 44 -31.84 0.76 1.59
CA ARG A 44 -32.43 0.25 0.34
C ARG A 44 -31.72 -0.97 -0.22
N LEU A 45 -30.38 -1.04 -0.09
CA LEU A 45 -29.63 -2.18 -0.62
C LEU A 45 -30.04 -3.53 0.00
N PRO A 46 -30.14 -3.69 1.35
CA PRO A 46 -30.53 -4.98 1.93
C PRO A 46 -31.97 -5.39 1.56
N ARG A 47 -32.85 -4.44 1.24
CA ARG A 47 -34.21 -4.70 0.73
C ARG A 47 -34.23 -5.21 -0.71
N LEU A 48 -33.18 -4.96 -1.50
CA LEU A 48 -33.07 -5.40 -2.89
C LEU A 48 -32.33 -6.71 -3.05
N ILE A 49 -31.24 -6.92 -2.30
CA ILE A 49 -30.32 -8.05 -2.54
C ILE A 49 -30.12 -8.97 -1.33
N GLY A 50 -30.85 -8.75 -0.24
CA GLY A 50 -30.61 -9.47 1.03
C GLY A 50 -29.59 -8.80 1.93
N VAL A 51 -29.70 -9.09 3.23
CA VAL A 51 -28.85 -8.48 4.28
C VAL A 51 -27.39 -8.88 4.15
N LEU A 52 -27.08 -10.17 3.94
CA LEU A 52 -25.68 -10.63 3.85
C LEU A 52 -24.95 -10.08 2.61
N PRO A 53 -25.49 -10.15 1.38
CA PRO A 53 -24.85 -9.53 0.22
C PRO A 53 -24.73 -8.01 0.35
N ALA A 54 -25.69 -7.33 0.99
CA ALA A 54 -25.62 -5.90 1.25
C ALA A 54 -24.51 -5.54 2.25
N LEU A 55 -24.38 -6.28 3.36
CA LEU A 55 -23.29 -6.11 4.31
C LEU A 55 -21.93 -6.33 3.63
N ASP A 56 -21.79 -7.39 2.81
CA ASP A 56 -20.56 -7.65 2.06
C ASP A 56 -20.22 -6.50 1.09
N ALA A 57 -21.21 -5.97 0.37
CA ALA A 57 -21.02 -4.87 -0.57
C ALA A 57 -20.65 -3.56 0.14
N ILE A 58 -21.40 -3.17 1.18
CA ILE A 58 -21.22 -1.88 1.89
C ILE A 58 -19.94 -1.89 2.72
N VAL A 59 -19.67 -2.96 3.47
CA VAL A 59 -18.51 -3.02 4.39
C VAL A 59 -17.20 -3.22 3.64
N SER A 60 -17.22 -3.89 2.48
CA SER A 60 -16.02 -4.00 1.63
C SER A 60 -15.79 -2.76 0.76
N GLY A 61 -16.84 -2.01 0.44
CA GLY A 61 -16.81 -0.89 -0.49
C GLY A 61 -16.46 -1.28 -1.93
N LYS A 62 -16.43 -2.58 -2.25
CA LYS A 62 -16.02 -3.07 -3.57
C LYS A 62 -17.17 -2.97 -4.57
N PRO A 63 -16.97 -2.32 -5.73
CA PRO A 63 -17.96 -2.34 -6.80
C PRO A 63 -18.18 -3.76 -7.34
N MET A 64 -19.44 -4.09 -7.62
CA MET A 64 -19.82 -5.27 -8.40
C MET A 64 -20.08 -4.87 -9.86
N THR A 65 -20.02 -5.85 -10.76
CA THR A 65 -20.38 -5.64 -12.17
C THR A 65 -21.91 -5.72 -12.35
N ALA A 66 -22.41 -5.24 -13.48
CA ALA A 66 -23.84 -5.25 -13.82
C ALA A 66 -24.43 -6.67 -13.80
N GLU A 67 -23.66 -7.65 -14.29
CA GLU A 67 -24.03 -9.06 -14.35
C GLU A 67 -24.21 -9.61 -12.95
N ARG A 68 -23.23 -9.38 -12.07
CA ARG A 68 -23.35 -9.80 -10.67
C ARG A 68 -24.48 -9.08 -9.94
N ALA A 69 -24.67 -7.78 -10.23
CA ALA A 69 -25.77 -7.01 -9.68
C ALA A 69 -27.13 -7.52 -10.16
N HIS A 70 -27.21 -8.05 -11.39
CA HIS A 70 -28.42 -8.67 -11.93
C HIS A 70 -28.72 -10.01 -11.28
N GLU A 71 -27.71 -10.88 -11.12
CA GLU A 71 -27.83 -12.15 -10.40
C GLU A 71 -28.34 -11.98 -8.96
N LEU A 72 -27.93 -10.89 -8.30
CA LEU A 72 -28.33 -10.56 -6.94
C LEU A 72 -29.69 -9.84 -6.84
N GLY A 73 -30.29 -9.44 -7.96
CA GLY A 73 -31.57 -8.73 -7.98
C GLY A 73 -31.49 -7.20 -7.78
N LEU A 74 -30.28 -6.61 -7.77
CA LEU A 74 -30.12 -5.15 -7.77
C LEU A 74 -30.49 -4.55 -9.12
N VAL A 75 -30.02 -5.15 -10.20
CA VAL A 75 -30.33 -4.75 -11.58
C VAL A 75 -31.46 -5.64 -12.09
N ASP A 76 -32.55 -5.04 -12.57
CA ASP A 76 -33.73 -5.80 -13.01
C ASP A 76 -33.58 -6.35 -14.44
N GLY A 77 -32.64 -5.82 -15.23
CA GLY A 77 -32.36 -6.28 -16.59
C GLY A 77 -31.08 -5.71 -17.18
N LEU A 78 -30.53 -6.42 -18.16
CA LEU A 78 -29.33 -6.02 -18.90
C LEU A 78 -29.71 -5.59 -20.32
N ALA A 79 -29.03 -4.57 -20.82
CA ALA A 79 -29.14 -4.07 -22.19
C ALA A 79 -27.80 -4.26 -22.91
N ASP A 80 -27.86 -4.48 -24.23
CA ASP A 80 -26.65 -4.77 -25.02
C ASP A 80 -25.77 -3.53 -25.21
N ASP A 81 -26.41 -2.38 -25.48
CA ASP A 81 -25.74 -1.12 -25.74
C ASP A 81 -26.54 0.10 -25.22
N GLY A 82 -26.08 1.31 -25.53
CA GLY A 82 -26.70 2.55 -25.08
C GLY A 82 -28.09 2.81 -25.68
N ASP A 83 -28.30 2.43 -26.94
CA ASP A 83 -29.58 2.64 -27.63
C ASP A 83 -30.62 1.64 -27.11
N ASP A 84 -30.20 0.38 -26.91
CA ASP A 84 -31.02 -0.66 -26.31
C ASP A 84 -31.37 -0.32 -24.86
N LEU A 85 -30.41 0.18 -24.08
CA LEU A 85 -30.63 0.64 -22.71
C LEU A 85 -31.76 1.68 -22.63
N LEU A 86 -31.75 2.67 -23.53
CA LEU A 86 -32.79 3.70 -23.56
C LEU A 86 -34.15 3.10 -23.93
N LYS A 87 -34.21 2.27 -24.98
CA LYS A 87 -35.43 1.61 -25.44
C LYS A 87 -36.05 0.74 -24.34
N ILE A 88 -35.27 -0.12 -23.72
CA ILE A 88 -35.71 -0.99 -22.61
C ILE A 88 -36.20 -0.14 -21.43
N SER A 89 -35.45 0.89 -21.05
CA SER A 89 -35.81 1.75 -19.92
C SER A 89 -37.14 2.48 -20.15
N VAL A 90 -37.36 3.04 -21.34
CA VAL A 90 -38.62 3.70 -21.72
C VAL A 90 -39.77 2.71 -21.74
N SER A 91 -39.55 1.51 -22.30
CA SER A 91 -40.56 0.44 -22.34
C SER A 91 -40.98 0.01 -20.93
N ILE A 92 -40.02 -0.20 -20.03
CA ILE A 92 -40.29 -0.54 -18.62
C ILE A 92 -41.03 0.60 -17.92
N ALA A 93 -40.61 1.85 -18.11
CA ALA A 93 -41.27 3.00 -17.51
C ALA A 93 -42.74 3.11 -17.97
N HIS A 94 -43.00 2.94 -19.27
CA HIS A 94 -44.36 2.91 -19.80
C HIS A 94 -45.17 1.77 -19.18
N ARG A 95 -44.64 0.55 -19.16
CA ARG A 95 -45.30 -0.61 -18.55
C ARG A 95 -45.64 -0.39 -17.08
N LEU A 96 -44.74 0.21 -16.30
CA LEU A 96 -44.98 0.53 -14.89
C LEU A 96 -46.02 1.65 -14.72
N SER A 97 -46.17 2.56 -15.71
CA SER A 97 -47.14 3.65 -15.66
C SER A 97 -48.57 3.23 -15.99
N VAL A 98 -48.75 2.20 -16.82
CA VAL A 98 -50.07 1.70 -17.25
C VAL A 98 -50.49 0.41 -16.53
N GLY A 99 -49.66 -0.07 -15.59
CA GLY A 99 -49.93 -1.26 -14.80
C GLY A 99 -51.17 -1.09 -13.90
N PRO A 100 -51.85 -2.18 -13.53
CA PRO A 100 -53.05 -2.13 -12.70
C PRO A 100 -52.77 -1.67 -11.26
N GLU A 101 -51.52 -1.82 -10.79
CA GLU A 101 -51.07 -1.40 -9.47
C GLU A 101 -49.88 -0.44 -9.58
N PRO A 102 -49.74 0.52 -8.65
CA PRO A 102 -48.58 1.40 -8.61
C PRO A 102 -47.30 0.58 -8.37
N PRO A 103 -46.18 0.94 -9.01
CA PRO A 103 -44.93 0.20 -8.85
C PRO A 103 -44.46 0.22 -7.39
N LYS A 104 -44.15 -0.95 -6.84
CA LYS A 104 -43.67 -1.09 -5.46
C LYS A 104 -42.33 -0.40 -5.27
N LYS A 105 -42.29 0.61 -4.40
CA LYS A 105 -41.07 1.36 -4.05
C LYS A 105 -40.10 0.45 -3.32
N THR A 106 -38.80 0.67 -3.50
CA THR A 106 -37.75 -0.09 -2.81
C THR A 106 -37.90 -0.09 -1.28
N ARG A 107 -38.34 1.03 -0.71
CA ARG A 107 -38.55 1.18 0.74
C ARG A 107 -39.59 0.21 1.33
N ASP A 108 -40.51 -0.28 0.50
CA ASP A 108 -41.61 -1.15 0.92
C ASP A 108 -41.30 -2.64 0.66
N ARG A 109 -40.10 -2.97 0.16
CA ARG A 109 -39.67 -4.34 -0.19
C ARG A 109 -38.99 -5.05 1.00
N ASP A 110 -39.71 -5.25 2.09
CA ASP A 110 -39.14 -5.83 3.32
C ASP A 110 -38.94 -7.36 3.29
N GLY A 111 -39.29 -8.05 2.19
CA GLY A 111 -39.24 -9.51 2.09
C GLY A 111 -37.89 -10.11 2.52
N HIS A 112 -36.80 -9.54 2.00
CA HIS A 112 -35.43 -9.95 2.34
C HIS A 112 -35.00 -9.62 3.78
N LEU A 113 -35.61 -8.61 4.41
CA LEU A 113 -35.31 -8.26 5.80
C LEU A 113 -35.95 -9.26 6.77
N LEU A 114 -37.16 -9.73 6.43
CA LEU A 114 -37.88 -10.72 7.23
C LEU A 114 -37.15 -12.07 7.29
N GLU A 115 -36.36 -12.41 6.27
CA GLU A 115 -35.53 -13.63 6.25
C GLU A 115 -34.52 -13.71 7.40
N VAL A 116 -34.11 -12.57 7.96
CA VAL A 116 -33.13 -12.51 9.08
C VAL A 116 -33.75 -12.05 10.39
N GLN A 117 -35.06 -11.83 10.47
CA GLN A 117 -35.74 -11.28 11.65
C GLN A 117 -35.49 -12.12 12.92
N ASN A 118 -35.34 -13.44 12.77
CA ASN A 118 -35.07 -14.37 13.87
C ASN A 118 -33.59 -14.75 14.01
N ARG A 119 -32.67 -13.99 13.38
CA ARG A 119 -31.22 -14.22 13.46
C ARG A 119 -30.43 -12.96 13.81
N PRO A 120 -30.68 -12.33 14.97
CA PRO A 120 -29.93 -11.14 15.39
C PRO A 120 -28.42 -11.40 15.54
N GLU A 121 -28.00 -12.64 15.85
CA GLU A 121 -26.60 -13.05 15.99
C GLU A 121 -25.76 -12.84 14.72
N LEU A 122 -26.42 -12.76 13.55
CA LEU A 122 -25.77 -12.57 12.25
C LEU A 122 -24.88 -11.33 12.20
N PHE A 123 -25.28 -10.23 12.84
CA PHE A 123 -24.50 -8.99 12.82
C PHE A 123 -23.24 -9.12 13.67
N ASP A 124 -23.31 -9.81 14.81
CA ASP A 124 -22.16 -10.07 15.68
C ASP A 124 -21.19 -11.08 15.06
N GLU A 125 -21.70 -12.09 14.34
CA GLU A 125 -20.89 -12.97 13.50
C GLU A 125 -20.15 -12.18 12.41
N PHE A 126 -20.84 -11.24 11.76
CA PHE A 126 -20.23 -10.39 10.75
C PHE A 126 -19.16 -9.46 11.35
N ARG A 127 -19.43 -8.81 12.50
CA ARG A 127 -18.44 -8.00 13.24
C ARG A 127 -17.20 -8.82 13.58
N SER A 128 -17.40 -10.04 14.10
CA SER A 128 -16.32 -10.98 14.43
C SER A 128 -15.50 -11.35 13.20
N ARG A 129 -16.16 -11.63 12.07
CA ARG A 129 -15.53 -11.97 10.79
C ARG A 129 -14.65 -10.85 10.23
N ILE A 130 -14.99 -9.58 10.48
CA ILE A 130 -14.23 -8.43 9.97
C ILE A 130 -13.21 -7.86 10.97
N SER A 131 -13.30 -8.21 12.25
CA SER A 131 -12.51 -7.63 13.35
C SER A 131 -11.02 -7.48 13.03
N ARG A 132 -10.38 -8.57 12.58
CA ARG A 132 -8.94 -8.58 12.25
C ARG A 132 -8.60 -7.67 11.07
N ARG A 133 -9.42 -7.63 10.02
CA ARG A 133 -9.17 -6.82 8.81
C ARG A 133 -9.50 -5.33 9.00
N ALA A 134 -10.46 -5.03 9.87
CA ALA A 134 -10.97 -3.69 10.14
C ALA A 134 -10.40 -3.11 11.45
N ARG A 135 -9.33 -3.70 11.98
CA ARG A 135 -8.70 -3.26 13.24
C ARG A 135 -8.36 -1.77 13.19
N GLY A 136 -8.86 -1.02 14.16
CA GLY A 136 -8.70 0.42 14.28
C GLY A 136 -9.65 1.25 13.41
N PHE A 137 -10.35 0.67 12.44
CA PHE A 137 -11.32 1.39 11.61
C PHE A 137 -12.68 1.48 12.30
N GLU A 138 -13.32 2.65 12.24
CA GLU A 138 -14.69 2.87 12.76
C GLU A 138 -15.78 2.61 11.71
N ALA A 139 -15.59 3.13 10.49
CA ALA A 139 -16.61 3.12 9.44
C ALA A 139 -17.14 1.72 9.06
N PRO A 140 -16.33 0.65 8.99
CA PRO A 140 -16.82 -0.70 8.71
C PRO A 140 -17.85 -1.18 9.74
N PHE A 141 -17.68 -0.88 11.02
CA PHE A 141 -18.63 -1.27 12.07
C PHE A 141 -19.86 -0.37 12.04
N ALA A 142 -19.68 0.93 11.81
CA ALA A 142 -20.78 1.87 11.62
C ALA A 142 -21.68 1.49 10.42
N CYS A 143 -21.10 0.96 9.33
CA CYS A 143 -21.85 0.41 8.20
C CYS A 143 -22.72 -0.80 8.62
N ILE A 144 -22.20 -1.69 9.47
CA ILE A 144 -22.96 -2.83 10.00
C ILE A 144 -24.14 -2.32 10.81
N ASP A 145 -23.89 -1.38 11.72
CA ASP A 145 -24.94 -0.78 12.57
C ASP A 145 -26.06 -0.16 11.73
N CYS A 146 -25.73 0.55 10.64
CA CYS A 146 -26.72 1.15 9.76
C CYS A 146 -27.54 0.11 8.99
N VAL A 147 -26.93 -0.99 8.55
CA VAL A 147 -27.66 -2.10 7.89
C VAL A 147 -28.53 -2.86 8.90
N GLU A 148 -28.06 -3.03 10.14
CA GLU A 148 -28.86 -3.61 11.24
C GLU A 148 -30.05 -2.72 11.61
N ALA A 149 -29.90 -1.39 11.55
CA ALA A 149 -31.02 -0.47 11.72
C ALA A 149 -32.11 -0.69 10.65
N ALA A 150 -31.75 -1.15 9.44
CA ALA A 150 -32.73 -1.44 8.40
C ALA A 150 -33.67 -2.61 8.78
N THR A 151 -33.23 -3.54 9.63
CA THR A 151 -34.01 -4.71 10.08
C THR A 151 -34.72 -4.49 11.41
N THR A 152 -34.26 -3.53 12.22
CA THR A 152 -34.77 -3.30 13.59
C THR A 152 -35.60 -2.03 13.74
N MET A 153 -35.50 -1.09 12.78
CA MET A 153 -36.23 0.18 12.80
C MET A 153 -37.19 0.30 11.61
N SER A 154 -38.11 1.26 11.70
CA SER A 154 -38.87 1.71 10.52
C SER A 154 -37.93 2.34 9.50
N PHE A 155 -38.32 2.34 8.21
CA PHE A 155 -37.50 2.91 7.14
C PHE A 155 -37.08 4.37 7.41
N GLU A 156 -38.01 5.21 7.90
CA GLU A 156 -37.72 6.62 8.20
C GLU A 156 -36.77 6.78 9.40
N ASN A 157 -36.91 5.95 10.44
CA ASN A 157 -35.99 5.95 11.58
C ASN A 157 -34.59 5.42 11.18
N GLY A 158 -34.54 4.38 10.34
CA GLY A 158 -33.29 3.86 9.78
C GLY A 158 -32.57 4.89 8.90
N LEU A 159 -33.29 5.67 8.09
CA LEU A 159 -32.72 6.80 7.34
C LEU A 159 -32.18 7.90 8.26
N ALA A 160 -32.93 8.24 9.32
CA ALA A 160 -32.48 9.23 10.30
C ALA A 160 -31.20 8.75 11.02
N PHE A 161 -31.14 7.48 11.41
CA PHE A 161 -29.96 6.87 12.01
C PHE A 161 -28.76 6.83 11.06
N GLU A 162 -28.96 6.39 9.80
CA GLU A 162 -27.93 6.43 8.76
C GLU A 162 -27.36 7.85 8.60
N ARG A 163 -28.24 8.86 8.55
CA ARG A 163 -27.86 10.26 8.40
C ARG A 163 -27.03 10.76 9.59
N GLU A 164 -27.41 10.41 10.81
CA GLU A 164 -26.68 10.74 12.03
C GLU A 164 -25.27 10.12 12.00
N VAL A 165 -25.19 8.81 11.73
CA VAL A 165 -23.93 8.07 11.66
C VAL A 165 -23.03 8.61 10.55
N PHE A 166 -23.59 8.93 9.38
CA PHE A 166 -22.87 9.59 8.28
C PHE A 166 -22.22 10.89 8.74
N LEU A 167 -22.98 11.76 9.41
CA LEU A 167 -22.48 13.05 9.87
C LEU A 167 -21.34 12.88 10.88
N ARG A 168 -21.50 11.97 11.84
CA ARG A 168 -20.47 11.63 12.84
C ARG A 168 -19.19 11.12 12.18
N CYS A 169 -19.31 10.12 11.30
CA CYS A 169 -18.16 9.55 10.59
C CYS A 169 -17.47 10.59 9.72
N ARG A 170 -18.22 11.42 8.99
CA ARG A 170 -17.67 12.47 8.11
C ARG A 170 -16.83 13.50 8.86
N SER A 171 -17.18 13.81 10.11
CA SER A 171 -16.43 14.73 10.98
C SER A 171 -15.25 14.07 11.71
N SER A 172 -15.06 12.75 11.59
CA SER A 172 -13.98 12.04 12.29
C SER A 172 -12.62 12.27 11.63
N ASN A 173 -11.56 12.20 12.44
CA ASN A 173 -10.18 12.19 11.94
C ASN A 173 -9.92 10.99 11.01
N GLN A 174 -10.59 9.85 11.22
CA GLN A 174 -10.47 8.70 10.32
C GLN A 174 -11.01 8.98 8.91
N SER A 175 -12.10 9.73 8.78
CA SER A 175 -12.62 10.13 7.47
C SER A 175 -11.74 11.17 6.80
N LEU A 176 -11.27 12.17 7.54
CA LEU A 176 -10.31 13.16 7.03
C LEU A 176 -9.05 12.47 6.48
N SER A 177 -8.48 11.55 7.26
CA SER A 177 -7.32 10.72 6.91
C SER A 177 -7.53 9.88 5.65
N GLN A 178 -8.66 9.18 5.55
CA GLN A 178 -8.92 8.29 4.42
C GLN A 178 -9.24 9.06 3.13
N ARG A 179 -9.89 10.22 3.24
CA ARG A 179 -10.06 11.17 2.12
C ARG A 179 -8.72 11.73 1.68
N HIS A 180 -7.85 12.14 2.61
CA HIS A 180 -6.48 12.55 2.29
C HIS A 180 -5.77 11.47 1.49
N ALA A 181 -5.70 10.24 2.02
CA ALA A 181 -5.07 9.11 1.33
C ALA A 181 -5.66 8.84 -0.07
N PHE A 182 -6.97 9.05 -0.27
CA PHE A 182 -7.62 8.91 -1.58
C PHE A 182 -7.17 9.98 -2.57
N PHE A 183 -7.09 11.25 -2.15
CA PHE A 183 -6.64 12.34 -3.01
C PHE A 183 -5.13 12.29 -3.23
N ALA A 184 -4.34 12.05 -2.19
CA ALA A 184 -2.88 11.88 -2.26
C ALA A 184 -2.46 10.82 -3.29
N GLU A 185 -3.16 9.68 -3.38
CA GLU A 185 -2.85 8.64 -4.39
C GLU A 185 -3.08 9.13 -5.83
N ARG A 186 -4.00 10.08 -6.03
CA ARG A 186 -4.26 10.70 -7.34
C ARG A 186 -3.27 11.81 -7.62
N GLU A 187 -2.93 12.61 -6.61
CA GLU A 187 -1.94 13.68 -6.70
C GLU A 187 -0.54 13.12 -6.98
N ALA A 188 -0.14 12.00 -6.36
CA ALA A 188 1.16 11.35 -6.60
C ALA A 188 1.46 11.04 -8.08
N ARG A 189 0.42 10.95 -8.93
CA ARG A 189 0.54 10.74 -10.38
C ARG A 189 0.80 12.03 -11.17
N LYS A 190 0.50 13.18 -10.57
CA LYS A 190 0.80 14.49 -11.12
C LYS A 190 2.19 14.89 -10.66
N VAL A 191 3.10 14.94 -11.62
CA VAL A 191 4.50 15.19 -11.36
C VAL A 191 4.91 16.46 -12.09
N SER A 192 5.52 17.39 -11.35
CA SER A 192 5.98 18.65 -11.92
C SER A 192 6.90 18.41 -13.12
N GLY A 193 6.60 19.11 -14.22
CA GLY A 193 7.28 18.95 -15.52
C GLY A 193 6.67 17.91 -16.46
N LEU A 194 5.63 17.16 -16.04
CA LEU A 194 4.89 16.23 -16.89
C LEU A 194 3.45 16.75 -17.11
N GLY A 195 3.03 16.80 -18.37
CA GLY A 195 1.68 17.23 -18.77
C GLY A 195 1.02 16.22 -19.72
N PRO A 196 -0.27 16.42 -20.07
CA PRO A 196 -0.99 15.58 -21.03
C PRO A 196 -0.30 15.47 -22.40
N GLU A 197 0.50 16.47 -22.76
CA GLU A 197 1.28 16.56 -23.99
C GLU A 197 2.64 15.84 -23.95
N THR A 198 3.09 15.38 -22.77
CA THR A 198 4.35 14.65 -22.66
C THR A 198 4.25 13.33 -23.41
N SER A 199 5.22 13.07 -24.31
CA SER A 199 5.32 11.80 -25.05
C SER A 199 5.42 10.62 -24.09
N GLN A 200 4.87 9.49 -24.52
CA GLN A 200 4.95 8.22 -23.79
C GLN A 200 5.19 7.10 -24.79
N THR A 201 6.05 6.16 -24.42
CA THR A 201 6.30 4.94 -25.19
C THR A 201 5.31 3.86 -24.76
N ASP A 202 4.74 3.16 -25.73
CA ASP A 202 3.88 2.01 -25.46
C ASP A 202 4.73 0.80 -25.09
N VAL A 203 4.61 0.32 -23.85
CA VAL A 203 5.36 -0.84 -23.36
C VAL A 203 4.60 -2.11 -23.68
N ARG A 204 5.07 -2.84 -24.70
CA ARG A 204 4.43 -4.09 -25.16
C ARG A 204 5.20 -5.34 -24.74
N HIS A 205 6.51 -5.23 -24.58
CA HIS A 205 7.37 -6.32 -24.14
C HIS A 205 8.32 -5.85 -23.05
N ALA A 206 8.44 -6.64 -21.99
CA ALA A 206 9.35 -6.37 -20.90
C ALA A 206 10.47 -7.42 -20.82
N ALA A 207 11.57 -7.06 -20.18
CA ALA A 207 12.58 -8.00 -19.71
C ALA A 207 12.88 -7.77 -18.24
N VAL A 208 13.17 -8.84 -17.50
CA VAL A 208 13.60 -8.81 -16.10
C VAL A 208 14.92 -9.57 -15.98
N LEU A 209 15.95 -8.88 -15.49
CA LEU A 209 17.26 -9.48 -15.25
C LEU A 209 17.34 -10.01 -13.83
N GLY A 210 17.51 -11.32 -13.69
CA GLY A 210 17.52 -12.03 -12.42
C GLY A 210 16.17 -12.71 -12.15
N CYS A 211 16.22 -13.98 -11.74
CA CYS A 211 15.06 -14.82 -11.43
C CYS A 211 15.00 -15.16 -9.91
N GLY A 212 15.53 -14.26 -9.08
CA GLY A 212 15.44 -14.33 -7.62
C GLY A 212 14.06 -13.92 -7.08
N THR A 213 13.97 -13.65 -5.78
CA THR A 213 12.70 -13.24 -5.12
C THR A 213 12.09 -11.98 -5.73
N MET A 214 12.90 -10.96 -6.01
CA MET A 214 12.41 -9.72 -6.63
C MET A 214 12.04 -9.94 -8.10
N GLY A 215 12.95 -10.52 -8.88
CA GLY A 215 12.74 -10.77 -10.31
C GLY A 215 11.50 -11.62 -10.61
N THR A 216 11.26 -12.68 -9.83
CA THR A 216 10.03 -13.48 -9.95
C THR A 216 8.75 -12.67 -9.69
N GLY A 217 8.74 -11.83 -8.64
CA GLY A 217 7.60 -10.97 -8.33
C GLY A 217 7.38 -9.87 -9.38
N ILE A 218 8.45 -9.30 -9.94
CA ILE A 218 8.40 -8.29 -11.00
C ILE A 218 7.88 -8.92 -12.30
N ALA A 219 8.38 -10.09 -12.69
CA ALA A 219 7.88 -10.83 -13.86
C ALA A 219 6.38 -11.14 -13.74
N MET A 220 5.93 -11.55 -12.55
CA MET A 220 4.50 -11.73 -12.27
C MET A 220 3.70 -10.43 -12.40
N CYS A 221 4.26 -9.26 -12.07
CA CYS A 221 3.56 -7.98 -12.27
C CYS A 221 3.26 -7.74 -13.76
N PHE A 222 4.24 -7.95 -14.64
CA PHE A 222 4.06 -7.80 -16.09
C PHE A 222 3.06 -8.83 -16.65
N ALA A 223 3.23 -10.11 -16.31
CA ALA A 223 2.32 -11.16 -16.76
C ALA A 223 0.87 -10.95 -16.29
N ASN A 224 0.67 -10.48 -15.05
CA ASN A 224 -0.66 -10.15 -14.53
C ASN A 224 -1.31 -8.96 -15.26
N ALA A 225 -0.51 -8.06 -15.81
CA ALA A 225 -0.97 -6.93 -16.62
C ALA A 225 -1.17 -7.30 -18.09
N GLY A 226 -0.89 -8.55 -18.49
CA GLY A 226 -0.99 -9.02 -19.87
C GLY A 226 0.21 -8.63 -20.74
N ILE A 227 1.33 -8.22 -20.14
CA ILE A 227 2.55 -7.82 -20.86
C ILE A 227 3.51 -9.02 -20.88
N PRO A 228 3.86 -9.56 -22.08
CA PRO A 228 4.91 -10.57 -22.22
C PRO A 228 6.23 -10.12 -21.60
N VAL A 229 6.87 -11.01 -20.85
CA VAL A 229 8.11 -10.73 -20.13
C VAL A 229 9.15 -11.82 -20.31
N ILE A 230 10.34 -11.41 -20.74
CA ILE A 230 11.52 -12.28 -20.79
C ILE A 230 12.20 -12.23 -19.42
N VAL A 231 12.48 -13.40 -18.83
CA VAL A 231 13.18 -13.49 -17.54
C VAL A 231 14.52 -14.18 -17.78
N THR A 232 15.61 -13.43 -17.59
CA THR A 232 16.97 -13.95 -17.81
C THR A 232 17.65 -14.28 -16.50
N GLU A 233 18.46 -15.34 -16.49
CA GLU A 233 19.30 -15.72 -15.36
C GLU A 233 20.63 -16.32 -15.86
N SER A 234 21.69 -16.30 -15.04
CA SER A 234 22.99 -16.84 -15.43
C SER A 234 23.11 -18.35 -15.27
N GLU A 235 22.27 -18.96 -14.43
CA GLU A 235 22.34 -20.39 -14.09
C GLU A 235 20.97 -21.05 -14.19
N GLN A 236 20.91 -22.22 -14.85
CA GLN A 236 19.66 -22.99 -15.00
C GLN A 236 19.01 -23.31 -13.65
N GLY A 237 19.80 -23.66 -12.64
CA GLY A 237 19.29 -23.97 -11.31
C GLY A 237 18.61 -22.78 -10.63
N MET A 238 19.09 -21.54 -10.85
CA MET A 238 18.43 -20.33 -10.35
C MET A 238 17.13 -20.06 -11.10
N LEU A 239 17.16 -20.18 -12.43
CA LEU A 239 16.01 -20.01 -13.31
C LEU A 239 14.86 -20.96 -12.96
N ASP A 240 15.18 -22.26 -12.79
CA ASP A 240 14.21 -23.29 -12.42
C ASP A 240 13.57 -23.03 -11.05
N ARG A 241 14.38 -22.59 -10.07
CA ARG A 241 13.88 -22.23 -8.73
C ARG A 241 12.93 -21.04 -8.80
N GLY A 242 13.27 -20.01 -9.56
CA GLY A 242 12.41 -18.84 -9.73
C GLY A 242 11.10 -19.19 -10.45
N MET A 243 11.16 -19.94 -11.55
CA MET A 243 9.96 -20.41 -12.25
C MET A 243 9.07 -21.32 -11.38
N LYS A 244 9.67 -22.16 -10.52
CA LYS A 244 8.93 -22.95 -9.53
C LYS A 244 8.22 -22.05 -8.51
N MET A 245 8.85 -20.95 -8.08
CA MET A 245 8.25 -19.97 -7.18
C MET A 245 7.05 -19.27 -7.82
N ILE A 246 7.17 -18.87 -9.09
CA ILE A 246 6.07 -18.25 -9.86
C ILE A 246 4.87 -19.20 -9.93
N ARG A 247 5.08 -20.45 -10.38
CA ARG A 247 4.01 -21.47 -10.46
C ARG A 247 3.34 -21.71 -9.11
N LYS A 248 4.12 -21.80 -8.03
CA LYS A 248 3.58 -21.96 -6.67
C LYS A 248 2.70 -20.77 -6.25
N ASN A 249 3.08 -19.54 -6.58
CA ASN A 249 2.28 -18.35 -6.27
C ASN A 249 0.95 -18.35 -7.02
N TYR A 250 0.94 -18.69 -8.32
CA TYR A 250 -0.30 -18.82 -9.08
C TYR A 250 -1.19 -19.95 -8.54
N ALA A 251 -0.63 -21.14 -8.29
CA ALA A 251 -1.36 -22.25 -7.68
C ALA A 251 -1.99 -21.87 -6.32
N SER A 252 -1.28 -21.09 -5.49
CA SER A 252 -1.85 -20.58 -4.24
C SER A 252 -2.98 -19.56 -4.44
N THR A 253 -2.97 -18.82 -5.54
CA THR A 253 -4.01 -17.83 -5.85
C THR A 253 -5.26 -18.52 -6.38
N VAL A 254 -5.08 -19.55 -7.21
CA VAL A 254 -6.13 -20.46 -7.68
C VAL A 254 -6.79 -21.19 -6.52
N SER A 255 -6.02 -21.79 -5.61
CA SER A 255 -6.58 -22.51 -4.45
C SER A 255 -7.38 -21.63 -3.49
N LYS A 256 -7.17 -20.30 -3.54
CA LYS A 256 -7.94 -19.29 -2.80
C LYS A 256 -9.17 -18.77 -3.56
N GLY A 257 -9.45 -19.30 -4.75
CA GLY A 257 -10.57 -18.89 -5.60
C GLY A 257 -10.46 -17.45 -6.14
N ARG A 258 -9.24 -16.89 -6.22
CA ARG A 258 -9.00 -15.51 -6.68
C ARG A 258 -8.61 -15.42 -8.16
N MET A 259 -8.44 -16.57 -8.81
CA MET A 259 -8.03 -16.73 -10.20
C MET A 259 -8.45 -18.15 -10.65
N THR A 260 -8.81 -18.34 -11.92
CA THR A 260 -9.05 -19.69 -12.48
C THR A 260 -7.73 -20.37 -12.91
N GLU A 261 -7.77 -21.67 -13.18
CA GLU A 261 -6.60 -22.40 -13.68
C GLU A 261 -6.19 -21.91 -15.08
N GLU A 262 -7.18 -21.60 -15.93
CA GLU A 262 -6.97 -21.09 -17.29
C GLU A 262 -6.32 -19.70 -17.25
N GLU A 263 -6.76 -18.82 -16.36
CA GLU A 263 -6.15 -17.50 -16.16
C GLU A 263 -4.70 -17.61 -15.68
N ALA A 264 -4.40 -18.58 -14.81
CA ALA A 264 -3.05 -18.82 -14.32
C ALA A 264 -2.13 -19.33 -15.44
N GLU A 265 -2.58 -20.27 -16.26
CA GLU A 265 -1.82 -20.80 -17.39
C GLU A 265 -1.58 -19.73 -18.46
N ALA A 266 -2.60 -18.91 -18.76
CA ALA A 266 -2.44 -17.79 -19.69
C ALA A 266 -1.37 -16.79 -19.22
N ARG A 267 -1.29 -16.50 -17.92
CA ARG A 267 -0.25 -15.63 -17.36
C ARG A 267 1.13 -16.29 -17.36
N LEU A 268 1.21 -17.59 -17.12
CA LEU A 268 2.47 -18.33 -17.20
C LEU A 268 3.02 -18.34 -18.62
N ALA A 269 2.17 -18.46 -19.63
CA ALA A 269 2.55 -18.44 -21.04
C ALA A 269 3.14 -17.09 -21.49
N LEU A 270 2.90 -16.00 -20.75
CA LEU A 270 3.51 -14.69 -21.00
C LEU A 270 4.94 -14.55 -20.45
N ILE A 271 5.43 -15.54 -19.68
CA ILE A 271 6.75 -15.50 -19.07
C ILE A 271 7.68 -16.42 -19.85
N GLU A 272 8.67 -15.83 -20.54
CA GLU A 272 9.70 -16.55 -21.29
C GLU A 272 10.99 -16.65 -20.46
N PRO A 273 11.26 -17.79 -19.79
CA PRO A 273 12.52 -17.99 -19.08
C PRO A 273 13.66 -18.32 -20.06
N THR A 274 14.81 -17.69 -19.90
CA THR A 274 15.99 -17.97 -20.75
C THR A 274 17.31 -17.75 -20.02
N LEU A 275 18.38 -18.40 -20.49
CA LEU A 275 19.77 -18.10 -20.09
C LEU A 275 20.47 -17.16 -21.09
N GLU A 276 19.85 -16.90 -22.25
CA GLU A 276 20.39 -16.06 -23.31
C GLU A 276 20.14 -14.58 -22.99
N PHE A 277 21.16 -13.90 -22.51
CA PHE A 277 21.08 -12.48 -22.17
C PHE A 277 20.70 -11.61 -23.38
N GLU A 278 21.12 -11.98 -24.59
CA GLU A 278 20.89 -11.24 -25.84
C GLU A 278 19.39 -11.05 -26.17
N ARG A 279 18.53 -11.93 -25.64
CA ARG A 279 17.07 -11.89 -25.86
C ARG A 279 16.43 -10.61 -25.32
N VAL A 280 17.06 -9.94 -24.35
CA VAL A 280 16.53 -8.69 -23.76
C VAL A 280 16.55 -7.51 -24.73
N SER A 281 17.28 -7.61 -25.85
CA SER A 281 17.29 -6.61 -26.92
C SER A 281 15.91 -6.33 -27.52
N ALA A 282 14.97 -7.29 -27.43
CA ALA A 282 13.62 -7.16 -27.97
C ALA A 282 12.67 -6.33 -27.08
N ALA A 283 13.00 -6.13 -25.80
CA ALA A 283 12.13 -5.47 -24.83
C ALA A 283 12.07 -3.95 -25.03
N ASP A 284 10.92 -3.37 -24.68
CA ASP A 284 10.69 -1.91 -24.64
C ASP A 284 11.11 -1.35 -23.27
N VAL A 285 11.08 -2.18 -22.23
CA VAL A 285 11.59 -1.88 -20.90
C VAL A 285 12.38 -3.07 -20.34
N VAL A 286 13.55 -2.81 -19.78
CA VAL A 286 14.37 -3.80 -19.07
C VAL A 286 14.44 -3.41 -17.60
N ILE A 287 14.01 -4.30 -16.70
CA ILE A 287 14.13 -4.13 -15.24
C ILE A 287 15.28 -4.99 -14.73
N GLU A 288 16.35 -4.35 -14.28
CA GLU A 288 17.45 -5.01 -13.61
C GLU A 288 17.10 -5.32 -12.15
N ALA A 289 17.16 -6.59 -11.75
CA ALA A 289 16.85 -7.07 -10.40
C ALA A 289 17.89 -8.10 -9.90
N VAL A 290 19.17 -7.84 -10.16
CA VAL A 290 20.30 -8.65 -9.71
C VAL A 290 20.83 -8.18 -8.34
N PHE A 291 21.93 -8.77 -7.87
CA PHE A 291 22.55 -8.43 -6.60
C PHE A 291 22.89 -6.94 -6.48
N GLU A 292 22.79 -6.43 -5.24
CA GLU A 292 23.00 -5.02 -4.88
C GLU A 292 24.50 -4.69 -4.83
N GLU A 293 25.16 -4.71 -5.98
CA GLU A 293 26.58 -4.36 -6.13
C GLU A 293 26.79 -3.38 -7.30
N MET A 294 27.43 -2.24 -7.02
CA MET A 294 27.58 -1.16 -7.99
C MET A 294 28.34 -1.59 -9.25
N GLU A 295 29.46 -2.30 -9.10
CA GLU A 295 30.29 -2.71 -10.25
C GLU A 295 29.60 -3.76 -11.12
N LEU A 296 28.81 -4.66 -10.54
CA LEU A 296 27.96 -5.57 -11.30
C LEU A 296 26.90 -4.81 -12.10
N LYS A 297 26.19 -3.88 -11.46
CA LYS A 297 25.16 -3.08 -12.15
C LYS A 297 25.75 -2.22 -13.27
N LYS A 298 26.90 -1.58 -13.08
CA LYS A 298 27.59 -0.84 -14.15
C LYS A 298 27.92 -1.72 -15.36
N LYS A 299 28.44 -2.94 -15.13
CA LYS A 299 28.72 -3.92 -16.20
C LYS A 299 27.45 -4.30 -16.96
N ILE A 300 26.36 -4.55 -16.24
CA ILE A 300 25.06 -4.88 -16.83
C ILE A 300 24.55 -3.71 -17.68
N PHE A 301 24.51 -2.50 -17.13
CA PHE A 301 24.00 -1.32 -17.83
C PHE A 301 24.85 -0.95 -19.05
N THR A 302 26.18 -1.10 -18.99
CA THR A 302 27.07 -0.95 -20.16
C THR A 302 26.71 -1.95 -21.27
N ARG A 303 26.40 -3.20 -20.89
CA ARG A 303 26.02 -4.24 -21.87
C ARG A 303 24.63 -4.01 -22.43
N LEU A 304 23.67 -3.61 -21.61
CA LEU A 304 22.33 -3.23 -22.05
C LEU A 304 22.37 -2.04 -23.02
N ASP A 305 23.23 -1.06 -22.74
CA ASP A 305 23.39 0.13 -23.55
C ASP A 305 23.74 -0.19 -25.01
N GLY A 306 24.67 -1.12 -25.24
CA GLY A 306 25.06 -1.56 -26.58
C GLY A 306 24.11 -2.57 -27.24
N LEU A 307 23.20 -3.19 -26.48
CA LEU A 307 22.37 -4.31 -26.94
C LEU A 307 20.91 -3.93 -27.21
N CYS A 308 20.30 -3.13 -26.35
CA CYS A 308 18.87 -2.80 -26.41
C CYS A 308 18.59 -1.72 -27.46
N LYS A 309 17.36 -1.69 -28.00
CA LYS A 309 16.87 -0.62 -28.90
C LYS A 309 17.15 0.75 -28.31
N ALA A 310 17.44 1.76 -29.14
CA ALA A 310 17.82 3.09 -28.66
C ALA A 310 16.78 3.75 -27.73
N ASP A 311 15.50 3.47 -27.96
CA ASP A 311 14.33 3.96 -27.22
C ASP A 311 13.88 3.04 -26.07
N ALA A 312 14.60 1.93 -25.81
CA ALA A 312 14.27 1.05 -24.69
C ALA A 312 14.62 1.70 -23.34
N ILE A 313 13.70 1.60 -22.39
CA ILE A 313 13.87 2.09 -21.02
C ILE A 313 14.74 1.09 -20.25
N LEU A 314 15.82 1.57 -19.63
CA LEU A 314 16.72 0.79 -18.79
C LEU A 314 16.48 1.13 -17.32
N ALA A 315 15.77 0.26 -16.61
CA ALA A 315 15.42 0.50 -15.22
C ALA A 315 16.19 -0.38 -14.24
N THR A 316 16.54 0.16 -13.07
CA THR A 316 17.14 -0.62 -11.97
C THR A 316 16.17 -0.74 -10.80
N ASN A 317 16.02 -1.95 -10.26
CA ASN A 317 15.31 -2.24 -9.01
C ASN A 317 16.23 -2.12 -7.78
N THR A 318 17.30 -1.31 -7.86
CA THR A 318 18.13 -1.04 -6.68
C THR A 318 17.29 -0.37 -5.58
N SER A 319 17.67 -0.60 -4.32
CA SER A 319 16.98 -0.08 -3.13
C SER A 319 17.80 0.97 -2.37
N SER A 320 19.06 1.16 -2.78
CA SER A 320 20.05 1.97 -2.06
C SER A 320 21.12 2.59 -2.94
N LEU A 321 21.45 2.01 -4.10
CA LEU A 321 22.54 2.49 -4.93
C LEU A 321 22.13 3.73 -5.72
N ASP A 322 23.12 4.61 -5.92
CA ASP A 322 22.97 5.83 -6.70
C ASP A 322 22.68 5.50 -8.18
N VAL A 323 21.46 5.84 -8.63
CA VAL A 323 20.97 5.64 -9.99
C VAL A 323 21.75 6.50 -10.99
N ASN A 324 22.24 7.69 -10.59
CA ASN A 324 23.04 8.55 -11.46
C ASN A 324 24.39 7.89 -11.78
N THR A 325 25.00 7.23 -10.79
CA THR A 325 26.24 6.47 -11.01
C THR A 325 26.03 5.28 -11.97
N ILE A 326 24.86 4.65 -11.95
CA ILE A 326 24.48 3.59 -12.90
C ILE A 326 24.21 4.17 -14.28
N ALA A 327 23.51 5.30 -14.38
CA ALA A 327 23.21 5.96 -15.64
C ALA A 327 24.47 6.49 -16.36
N ALA A 328 25.47 6.95 -15.60
CA ALA A 328 26.68 7.56 -16.15
C ALA A 328 27.56 6.62 -17.00
N VAL A 329 27.34 5.30 -16.97
CA VAL A 329 28.08 4.34 -17.80
C VAL A 329 27.40 4.03 -19.13
N THR A 330 26.22 4.60 -19.38
CA THR A 330 25.49 4.44 -20.65
C THR A 330 25.67 5.68 -21.53
N GLY A 331 25.55 5.51 -22.85
CA GLY A 331 25.53 6.62 -23.81
C GLY A 331 24.18 7.36 -23.90
N ARG A 332 23.20 6.95 -23.09
CA ARG A 332 21.80 7.43 -23.08
C ARG A 332 21.24 7.47 -21.66
N PRO A 333 21.85 8.26 -20.75
CA PRO A 333 21.39 8.34 -19.36
C PRO A 333 19.94 8.82 -19.24
N GLU A 334 19.41 9.49 -20.26
CA GLU A 334 18.02 9.92 -20.35
C GLU A 334 16.99 8.78 -20.48
N GLN A 335 17.46 7.58 -20.86
CA GLN A 335 16.69 6.33 -20.89
C GLN A 335 16.80 5.51 -19.60
N VAL A 336 17.54 5.98 -18.60
CA VAL A 336 17.79 5.28 -17.34
C VAL A 336 16.90 5.82 -16.23
N VAL A 337 16.29 4.93 -15.44
CA VAL A 337 15.41 5.28 -14.31
C VAL A 337 15.53 4.24 -13.19
N GLY A 338 15.26 4.61 -11.94
CA GLY A 338 15.05 3.62 -10.88
C GLY A 338 13.58 3.19 -10.80
N THR A 339 13.33 1.89 -10.67
CA THR A 339 12.01 1.30 -10.43
C THR A 339 12.10 0.39 -9.21
N HIS A 340 12.10 0.99 -8.02
CA HIS A 340 12.24 0.27 -6.76
C HIS A 340 10.90 -0.37 -6.36
N PHE A 341 10.75 -1.64 -6.69
CA PHE A 341 9.63 -2.49 -6.25
C PHE A 341 9.86 -2.95 -4.80
N PHE A 342 8.78 -3.08 -4.04
CA PHE A 342 8.81 -3.53 -2.65
C PHE A 342 8.52 -5.01 -2.53
N SER A 343 9.31 -5.75 -1.75
CA SER A 343 9.14 -7.19 -1.59
C SER A 343 7.92 -7.52 -0.69
N PRO A 344 7.08 -8.51 -1.06
CA PRO A 344 7.05 -9.24 -2.33
C PRO A 344 6.48 -8.38 -3.47
N ALA A 345 7.22 -8.26 -4.59
CA ALA A 345 6.90 -7.32 -5.66
C ALA A 345 5.52 -7.55 -6.29
N ASN A 346 5.02 -8.78 -6.38
CA ASN A 346 3.69 -9.10 -6.91
C ASN A 346 2.52 -8.79 -5.94
N VAL A 347 2.81 -8.45 -4.69
CA VAL A 347 1.80 -8.18 -3.65
C VAL A 347 1.79 -6.71 -3.27
N MET A 348 2.98 -6.12 -3.04
CA MET A 348 3.11 -4.73 -2.61
C MET A 348 2.67 -3.79 -3.73
N ARG A 349 1.95 -2.73 -3.37
CA ARG A 349 1.40 -1.76 -4.35
C ARG A 349 2.35 -0.62 -4.64
N LEU A 350 3.24 -0.25 -3.73
CA LEU A 350 4.19 0.84 -3.96
C LEU A 350 5.18 0.48 -5.06
N LEU A 351 5.41 1.45 -5.96
CA LEU A 351 6.58 1.50 -6.83
C LEU A 351 7.24 2.87 -6.65
N GLU A 352 8.44 2.88 -6.08
CA GLU A 352 9.22 4.12 -5.95
C GLU A 352 10.01 4.33 -7.26
N ILE A 353 9.64 5.37 -8.01
CA ILE A 353 10.21 5.71 -9.32
C ILE A 353 11.31 6.75 -9.07
N VAL A 354 12.55 6.32 -9.13
CA VAL A 354 13.70 7.17 -8.83
C VAL A 354 14.13 7.90 -10.11
N ARG A 355 13.90 9.20 -10.14
CA ARG A 355 14.33 10.11 -11.21
C ARG A 355 15.81 10.40 -11.04
N GLY A 356 16.63 9.92 -11.98
CA GLY A 356 18.01 10.36 -12.13
C GLY A 356 18.07 11.77 -12.74
N ASP A 357 19.23 12.41 -12.64
CA ASP A 357 19.46 13.80 -13.03
C ASP A 357 19.18 14.04 -14.52
N HIS A 358 19.41 13.00 -15.34
CA HIS A 358 19.23 13.06 -16.80
C HIS A 358 17.98 12.32 -17.29
N THR A 359 17.24 11.60 -16.43
CA THR A 359 16.06 10.82 -16.83
C THR A 359 15.06 11.72 -17.57
N SER A 360 14.70 11.35 -18.80
CA SER A 360 13.82 12.18 -19.63
C SER A 360 12.39 12.24 -19.09
N PRO A 361 11.66 13.35 -19.36
CA PRO A 361 10.23 13.45 -19.08
C PRO A 361 9.40 12.30 -19.68
N GLU A 362 9.76 11.84 -20.88
CA GLU A 362 9.09 10.73 -21.59
C GLU A 362 9.24 9.41 -20.84
N VAL A 363 10.45 9.09 -20.35
CA VAL A 363 10.70 7.88 -19.56
C VAL A 363 9.93 7.91 -18.24
N LEU A 364 9.89 9.06 -17.57
CA LEU A 364 9.14 9.21 -16.32
C LEU A 364 7.64 9.06 -16.55
N ALA A 365 7.08 9.71 -17.57
CA ALA A 365 5.67 9.60 -17.93
C ALA A 365 5.30 8.16 -18.31
N THR A 366 6.15 7.51 -19.11
CA THR A 366 5.99 6.09 -19.48
C THR A 366 6.03 5.19 -18.25
N THR A 367 6.98 5.40 -17.33
CA THR A 367 7.13 4.60 -16.11
C THR A 367 5.95 4.78 -15.15
N LEU A 368 5.41 6.00 -15.03
CA LEU A 368 4.18 6.28 -14.28
C LEU A 368 2.98 5.56 -14.88
N THR A 369 2.80 5.63 -16.21
CA THR A 369 1.72 4.90 -16.91
C THR A 369 1.88 3.39 -16.72
N LEU A 370 3.10 2.86 -16.88
CA LEU A 370 3.41 1.45 -16.67
C LEU A 370 3.11 1.04 -15.22
N SER A 371 3.48 1.84 -14.22
CA SER A 371 3.18 1.54 -12.82
C SER A 371 1.68 1.29 -12.59
N LYS A 372 0.82 2.10 -13.21
CA LYS A 372 -0.64 1.95 -13.14
C LYS A 372 -1.10 0.69 -13.86
N GLN A 373 -0.57 0.40 -15.05
CA GLN A 373 -0.88 -0.83 -15.80
C GLN A 373 -0.52 -2.09 -14.99
N LEU A 374 0.61 -2.05 -14.28
CA LEU A 374 1.07 -3.13 -13.37
C LEU A 374 0.29 -3.21 -12.04
N GLY A 375 -0.75 -2.38 -11.84
CA GLY A 375 -1.52 -2.32 -10.60
C GLY A 375 -0.75 -1.71 -9.42
N LYS A 376 0.33 -0.98 -9.69
CA LYS A 376 1.14 -0.25 -8.72
C LYS A 376 0.64 1.18 -8.50
N VAL A 377 1.14 1.77 -7.43
CA VAL A 377 1.06 3.19 -7.11
C VAL A 377 2.46 3.74 -7.23
N GLY A 378 2.75 4.34 -8.39
CA GLY A 378 4.02 5.00 -8.66
C GLY A 378 4.14 6.32 -7.90
N VAL A 379 5.25 6.51 -7.18
CA VAL A 379 5.64 7.79 -6.56
C VAL A 379 7.00 8.17 -7.09
N VAL A 380 7.14 9.39 -7.63
CA VAL A 380 8.44 9.86 -8.15
C VAL A 380 9.26 10.47 -7.01
N VAL A 381 10.51 10.03 -6.92
CA VAL A 381 11.49 10.51 -5.94
C VAL A 381 12.80 10.85 -6.64
N GLY A 382 13.59 11.74 -6.08
CA GLY A 382 14.95 12.05 -6.52
C GLY A 382 15.96 11.02 -6.01
N VAL A 383 17.18 11.10 -6.52
CA VAL A 383 18.29 10.26 -6.06
C VAL A 383 18.83 10.77 -4.72
N CYS A 384 18.80 9.92 -3.71
CA CYS A 384 19.55 10.09 -2.46
C CYS A 384 19.87 8.71 -1.87
N ASP A 385 20.66 8.66 -0.80
CA ASP A 385 20.97 7.40 -0.12
C ASP A 385 19.68 6.69 0.31
N SER A 386 19.36 5.61 -0.40
CA SER A 386 18.20 4.77 -0.13
C SER A 386 16.85 5.49 -0.25
N PHE A 387 16.79 6.47 -1.15
CA PHE A 387 15.58 7.12 -1.66
C PHE A 387 14.66 7.67 -0.55
N ALA A 388 13.35 7.73 -0.74
CA ALA A 388 12.45 8.30 0.26
C ALA A 388 12.02 7.24 1.30
N ALA A 389 11.59 6.08 0.82
CA ALA A 389 10.98 5.04 1.65
C ALA A 389 11.95 4.50 2.71
N ASN A 390 13.10 3.98 2.29
CA ASN A 390 14.06 3.35 3.19
C ASN A 390 14.77 4.39 4.05
N ARG A 391 15.08 5.57 3.49
CA ARG A 391 15.68 6.68 4.25
C ARG A 391 14.86 7.05 5.48
N MET A 392 13.53 7.15 5.33
CA MET A 392 12.58 7.34 6.43
C MET A 392 12.52 6.15 7.41
N LEU A 393 12.69 4.91 6.93
CA LEU A 393 12.64 3.70 7.76
C LEU A 393 13.82 3.62 8.75
N TYR A 394 14.98 4.18 8.41
CA TYR A 394 16.17 4.07 9.25
C TYR A 394 16.07 4.79 10.60
N PRO A 395 15.68 6.07 10.71
CA PRO A 395 15.50 6.70 12.02
C PRO A 395 14.42 6.01 12.85
N TYR A 396 13.31 5.59 12.24
CA TYR A 396 12.28 4.76 12.88
C TYR A 396 12.88 3.48 13.50
N SER A 397 13.62 2.71 12.72
CA SER A 397 14.23 1.45 13.17
C SER A 397 15.38 1.66 14.17
N ARG A 398 16.10 2.78 14.03
CA ARG A 398 17.20 3.16 14.93
C ARG A 398 16.68 3.47 16.32
N GLN A 399 15.59 4.23 16.41
CA GLN A 399 15.01 4.58 17.70
C GLN A 399 14.32 3.38 18.36
N ALA A 400 13.69 2.49 17.59
CA ALA A 400 13.24 1.20 18.10
C ALA A 400 14.38 0.42 18.79
N GLN A 401 15.58 0.43 18.22
CA GLN A 401 16.76 -0.21 18.82
C GLN A 401 17.27 0.53 20.07
N PHE A 402 17.31 1.86 20.07
CA PHE A 402 17.71 2.61 21.26
C PHE A 402 16.73 2.44 22.42
N LEU A 403 15.42 2.37 22.13
CA LEU A 403 14.39 2.09 23.12
C LEU A 403 14.65 0.77 23.86
N ILE A 404 15.03 -0.30 23.14
CA ILE A 404 15.32 -1.59 23.80
C ILE A 404 16.62 -1.58 24.60
N GLU A 405 17.60 -0.77 24.21
CA GLU A 405 18.82 -0.57 25.02
C GLU A 405 18.52 0.21 26.31
N GLU A 406 17.59 1.15 26.26
CA GLU A 406 17.27 2.06 27.37
C GLU A 406 16.23 1.52 28.35
N GLY A 407 15.52 0.44 28.03
CA GLY A 407 14.52 -0.08 28.97
C GLY A 407 13.45 -1.00 28.41
N ALA A 408 13.05 -0.77 27.16
CA ALA A 408 12.00 -1.56 26.52
C ALA A 408 12.50 -2.96 26.09
N PHE A 409 11.57 -3.79 25.64
CA PHE A 409 11.85 -5.06 24.96
C PHE A 409 11.19 -5.10 23.57
N PRO A 410 11.68 -5.95 22.65
CA PRO A 410 11.14 -6.03 21.29
C PRO A 410 9.61 -6.16 21.23
N GLU A 411 9.03 -7.03 22.06
CA GLU A 411 7.59 -7.26 22.13
C GLU A 411 6.79 -6.05 22.62
N GLN A 412 7.38 -5.22 23.49
CA GLN A 412 6.72 -3.99 23.98
C GLN A 412 6.68 -2.95 22.86
N VAL A 413 7.81 -2.71 22.19
CA VAL A 413 7.87 -1.77 21.06
C VAL A 413 6.97 -2.23 19.93
N ASP A 414 7.03 -3.51 19.55
CA ASP A 414 6.19 -4.04 18.49
C ASP A 414 4.71 -3.96 18.82
N LYS A 415 4.33 -4.19 20.08
CA LYS A 415 2.93 -4.07 20.53
C LYS A 415 2.44 -2.63 20.38
N VAL A 416 3.19 -1.64 20.84
CA VAL A 416 2.79 -0.22 20.74
C VAL A 416 2.58 0.18 19.28
N ILE A 417 3.51 -0.18 18.40
CA ILE A 417 3.42 0.13 16.97
C ILE A 417 2.29 -0.63 16.28
N TYR A 418 2.10 -1.90 16.66
CA TYR A 418 0.97 -2.70 16.18
C TYR A 418 -0.35 -2.05 16.59
N ASP A 419 -0.52 -1.67 17.86
CA ASP A 419 -1.73 -1.06 18.41
C ASP A 419 -1.99 0.34 17.84
N PHE A 420 -0.94 1.08 17.49
CA PHE A 420 -1.07 2.33 16.73
C PHE A 420 -1.74 2.12 15.36
N GLY A 421 -1.50 0.95 14.74
CA GLY A 421 -2.23 0.49 13.56
C GLY A 421 -1.41 -0.21 12.48
N PHE A 422 -0.08 -0.27 12.61
CA PHE A 422 0.78 -0.96 11.64
C PHE A 422 0.48 -2.46 11.59
N PRO A 423 0.66 -3.12 10.43
CA PRO A 423 0.45 -4.56 10.31
C PRO A 423 1.42 -5.39 11.16
N MET A 424 2.59 -4.83 11.50
CA MET A 424 3.62 -5.44 12.35
C MET A 424 4.52 -4.35 12.93
N GLY A 425 5.14 -4.63 14.07
CA GLY A 425 6.15 -3.75 14.67
C GLY A 425 7.52 -3.83 14.00
N PRO A 426 8.46 -2.93 14.35
CA PRO A 426 9.78 -2.84 13.73
C PRO A 426 10.62 -4.13 13.84
N PHE A 427 10.53 -4.86 14.94
CA PHE A 427 11.34 -6.07 15.16
C PHE A 427 10.77 -7.27 14.39
N ALA A 428 9.45 -7.47 14.42
CA ALA A 428 8.78 -8.47 13.58
C ALA A 428 8.97 -8.18 12.08
N LEU A 429 8.98 -6.91 11.67
CA LEU A 429 9.33 -6.50 10.31
C LEU A 429 10.77 -6.86 9.96
N SER A 430 11.72 -6.60 10.86
CA SER A 430 13.13 -6.97 10.70
C SER A 430 13.30 -8.49 10.54
N ASP A 431 12.55 -9.30 11.27
CA ASP A 431 12.59 -10.76 11.15
C ASP A 431 11.96 -11.26 9.84
N LEU A 432 10.93 -10.58 9.33
CA LEU A 432 10.31 -10.89 8.05
C LEU A 432 11.26 -10.56 6.88
N ALA A 433 11.88 -9.38 6.91
CA ALA A 433 12.82 -8.94 5.89
C ALA A 433 14.13 -9.75 5.92
N GLY A 434 14.58 -10.09 7.13
CA GLY A 434 15.82 -10.81 7.40
C GLY A 434 16.88 -9.91 8.05
N ILE A 435 17.33 -10.29 9.24
CA ILE A 435 18.34 -9.53 10.01
C ILE A 435 19.68 -9.45 9.26
N ASP A 436 20.03 -10.46 8.48
CA ASP A 436 21.22 -10.48 7.63
C ASP A 436 21.18 -9.45 6.49
N VAL A 437 20.00 -9.17 5.95
CA VAL A 437 19.82 -8.11 4.94
C VAL A 437 20.09 -6.75 5.58
N GLY A 438 19.49 -6.50 6.76
CA GLY A 438 19.75 -5.29 7.54
C GLY A 438 21.21 -5.15 7.95
N TRP A 439 21.88 -6.25 8.34
CA TRP A 439 23.30 -6.26 8.68
C TRP A 439 24.17 -5.84 7.48
N ARG A 440 23.93 -6.37 6.28
CA ARG A 440 24.68 -5.97 5.07
C ARG A 440 24.54 -4.48 4.77
N VAL A 441 23.34 -3.93 4.93
CA VAL A 441 23.09 -2.48 4.77
C VAL A 441 23.90 -1.68 5.81
N ARG A 442 23.93 -2.13 7.08
CA ARG A 442 24.73 -1.46 8.13
C ARG A 442 26.23 -1.54 7.85
N GLN A 443 26.74 -2.67 7.37
CA GLN A 443 28.15 -2.81 6.98
C GLN A 443 28.51 -1.92 5.78
N HIS A 444 27.65 -1.84 4.77
CA HIS A 444 27.86 -0.97 3.61
C HIS A 444 27.95 0.51 4.02
N ARG A 445 27.18 0.91 5.05
CA ARG A 445 27.14 2.28 5.58
C ARG A 445 28.17 2.54 6.69
N GLU A 446 28.84 1.52 7.19
CA GLU A 446 29.83 1.66 8.26
C GLU A 446 30.89 2.73 7.94
N PRO A 447 31.44 2.80 6.71
CA PRO A 447 32.46 3.78 6.37
C PRO A 447 31.95 5.23 6.37
N SER A 448 30.68 5.45 6.00
CA SER A 448 30.06 6.78 5.95
C SER A 448 29.30 7.16 7.22
N ARG A 449 29.09 6.21 8.14
CA ARG A 449 28.40 6.46 9.41
C ARG A 449 29.21 7.43 10.28
N PRO A 450 28.61 8.54 10.74
CA PRO A 450 29.28 9.46 11.67
C PRO A 450 29.72 8.72 12.94
N LYS A 451 31.04 8.65 13.19
CA LYS A 451 31.60 7.89 14.34
C LYS A 451 31.30 8.52 15.70
N HIS A 452 30.94 9.80 15.74
CA HIS A 452 30.59 10.51 16.97
C HIS A 452 29.13 10.29 17.40
N LEU A 453 28.29 9.73 16.52
CA LEU A 453 26.89 9.45 16.83
C LEU A 453 26.73 8.00 17.33
N ARG A 454 25.78 7.82 18.26
CA ARG A 454 25.46 6.52 18.86
C ARG A 454 25.06 5.47 17.81
N TYR A 455 25.43 4.22 18.05
CA TYR A 455 25.05 3.06 17.23
C TYR A 455 24.68 1.87 18.13
N SER A 456 23.60 1.18 17.80
CA SER A 456 23.16 -0.05 18.50
C SER A 456 23.78 -1.28 17.86
N GLU A 457 24.43 -2.12 18.67
CA GLU A 457 25.10 -3.35 18.21
C GLU A 457 24.20 -4.59 18.33
N ILE A 458 23.03 -4.51 18.97
CA ILE A 458 22.20 -5.69 19.28
C ILE A 458 21.81 -6.44 18.01
N ALA A 459 21.42 -5.73 16.96
CA ALA A 459 21.06 -6.33 15.68
C ALA A 459 22.25 -7.01 14.97
N ASP A 460 23.47 -6.53 15.19
CA ASP A 460 24.69 -7.16 14.66
C ASP A 460 25.01 -8.44 15.41
N ARG A 461 24.86 -8.43 16.74
CA ARG A 461 25.05 -9.61 17.59
C ARG A 461 24.04 -10.72 17.25
N LEU A 462 22.79 -10.38 16.95
CA LEU A 462 21.80 -11.36 16.47
C LEU A 462 22.23 -12.00 15.15
N TYR A 463 22.80 -11.22 14.23
CA TYR A 463 23.36 -11.74 12.99
C TYR A 463 24.52 -12.71 13.26
N GLU A 464 25.45 -12.35 14.13
CA GLU A 464 26.60 -13.20 14.53
C GLU A 464 26.15 -14.51 15.19
N MET A 465 25.02 -14.50 15.89
CA MET A 465 24.38 -15.69 16.46
C MET A 465 23.65 -16.57 15.43
N GLY A 466 23.67 -16.20 14.14
CA GLY A 466 22.96 -16.92 13.08
C GLY A 466 21.44 -16.76 13.10
N ARG A 467 20.94 -15.70 13.77
CA ARG A 467 19.51 -15.44 13.95
C ARG A 467 19.02 -14.49 12.87
N TYR A 468 18.65 -15.03 11.71
CA TYR A 468 18.27 -14.26 10.52
C TYR A 468 16.76 -14.02 10.35
N GLY A 469 15.95 -14.23 11.38
CA GLY A 469 14.50 -14.01 11.36
C GLY A 469 13.70 -15.25 10.94
N GLN A 470 12.58 -15.04 10.24
CA GLN A 470 11.61 -16.09 9.91
C GLN A 470 12.22 -17.23 9.08
N LYS A 471 13.18 -16.92 8.21
CA LYS A 471 13.84 -17.92 7.34
C LYS A 471 14.71 -18.94 8.09
N THR A 472 15.23 -18.55 9.25
CA THR A 472 15.97 -19.42 10.18
C THR A 472 15.12 -19.82 11.39
N ARG A 473 13.85 -19.39 11.43
CA ARG A 473 12.92 -19.54 12.57
C ARG A 473 13.38 -18.88 13.87
N LYS A 474 14.42 -18.05 13.80
CA LYS A 474 15.08 -17.41 14.94
C LYS A 474 15.61 -16.05 14.50
N GLY A 475 15.18 -14.99 15.17
CA GLY A 475 15.60 -13.61 14.98
C GLY A 475 15.48 -12.83 16.29
N TRP A 476 14.80 -11.68 16.25
CA TRP A 476 14.28 -11.00 17.45
C TRP A 476 13.29 -11.88 18.21
N TYR A 477 12.57 -12.73 17.48
CA TYR A 477 11.64 -13.72 18.02
C TYR A 477 11.99 -15.14 17.59
N ASN A 478 11.37 -16.11 18.26
CA ASN A 478 11.29 -17.49 17.78
C ASN A 478 10.02 -17.68 16.92
N TYR A 479 10.10 -18.60 15.97
CA TYR A 479 8.97 -18.97 15.10
C TYR A 479 8.82 -20.49 15.04
N GLU A 480 7.60 -20.98 15.27
CA GLU A 480 7.28 -22.39 15.07
C GLU A 480 7.28 -22.77 13.58
N GLU A 481 7.47 -24.06 13.30
CA GLU A 481 7.43 -24.56 11.93
C GLU A 481 6.07 -24.32 11.28
N GLY A 482 6.08 -23.64 10.12
CA GLY A 482 4.86 -23.27 9.41
C GLY A 482 4.10 -22.07 10.01
N SER A 483 4.51 -21.56 11.17
CA SER A 483 3.94 -20.36 11.79
C SER A 483 4.78 -19.12 11.46
N ARG A 484 4.10 -17.98 11.33
CA ARG A 484 4.73 -16.65 11.21
C ARG A 484 4.46 -15.76 12.43
N ILE A 485 3.89 -16.34 13.49
CA ILE A 485 3.57 -15.62 14.72
C ILE A 485 4.87 -15.45 15.52
N PRO A 486 5.28 -14.21 15.85
CA PRO A 486 6.47 -13.97 16.65
C PRO A 486 6.25 -14.44 18.09
N MET A 487 7.17 -15.24 18.62
CA MET A 487 7.19 -15.66 20.02
C MET A 487 8.38 -15.02 20.75
N PRO A 488 8.17 -14.33 21.88
CA PRO A 488 9.26 -13.76 22.68
C PRO A 488 10.33 -14.81 23.01
N ASP A 489 11.59 -14.42 22.94
CA ASP A 489 12.73 -15.29 23.22
C ASP A 489 13.53 -14.79 24.43
N PRO A 490 13.60 -15.57 25.53
CA PRO A 490 14.43 -15.24 26.69
C PRO A 490 15.91 -14.97 26.35
N GLU A 491 16.47 -15.64 25.34
CA GLU A 491 17.87 -15.42 24.91
C GLU A 491 18.06 -14.00 24.34
N VAL A 492 17.04 -13.46 23.67
CA VAL A 492 17.06 -12.08 23.15
C VAL A 492 16.91 -11.09 24.30
N VAL A 493 16.04 -11.37 25.28
CA VAL A 493 15.92 -10.56 26.51
C VAL A 493 17.27 -10.46 27.23
N ASP A 494 17.95 -11.60 27.43
CA ASP A 494 19.26 -11.64 28.08
C ASP A 494 20.34 -10.91 27.25
N LEU A 495 20.31 -11.03 25.92
CA LEU A 495 21.19 -10.29 25.02
C LEU A 495 20.99 -8.77 25.17
N VAL A 496 19.74 -8.30 25.18
CA VAL A 496 19.41 -6.88 25.31
C VAL A 496 19.92 -6.36 26.66
N VAL A 497 19.57 -7.01 27.78
CA VAL A 497 19.96 -6.58 29.13
C VAL A 497 21.48 -6.57 29.30
N ARG A 498 22.17 -7.60 28.80
CA ARG A 498 23.63 -7.66 28.81
C ARG A 498 24.26 -6.54 27.99
N THR A 499 23.74 -6.28 26.79
CA THR A 499 24.28 -5.23 25.92
C THR A 499 24.07 -3.84 26.54
N SER A 500 22.92 -3.56 27.16
CA SER A 500 22.71 -2.32 27.92
C SER A 500 23.75 -2.13 29.02
N ARG A 501 24.08 -3.20 29.78
CA ARG A 501 25.09 -3.15 30.85
C ARG A 501 26.50 -2.90 30.30
N GLU A 502 26.87 -3.55 29.20
CA GLU A 502 28.17 -3.36 28.54
C GLU A 502 28.34 -1.94 27.99
N LEU A 503 27.25 -1.33 27.53
CA LEU A 503 27.21 0.06 27.06
C LEU A 503 27.05 1.07 28.20
N GLU A 504 27.03 0.63 29.46
CA GLU A 504 26.81 1.47 30.65
C GLU A 504 25.51 2.30 30.57
N ILE A 505 24.47 1.75 29.93
CA ILE A 505 23.16 2.37 29.80
C ILE A 505 22.29 1.93 30.98
N ASP A 506 21.93 2.89 31.83
CA ASP A 506 20.96 2.69 32.90
C ASP A 506 19.56 2.47 32.31
N ARG A 507 19.09 1.23 32.37
CA ARG A 507 17.76 0.87 31.92
C ARG A 507 16.68 1.48 32.82
N ARG A 508 15.64 2.05 32.22
CA ARG A 508 14.49 2.66 32.91
C ARG A 508 13.16 2.14 32.36
N GLU A 509 12.07 2.47 33.03
CA GLU A 509 10.74 2.28 32.46
C GLU A 509 10.52 3.29 31.32
N ILE A 510 9.93 2.82 30.22
CA ILE A 510 9.60 3.63 29.04
C ILE A 510 8.12 3.46 28.75
N SER A 511 7.40 4.57 28.67
CA SER A 511 5.95 4.55 28.43
C SER A 511 5.60 4.21 26.98
N ASP A 512 4.39 3.67 26.76
CA ASP A 512 3.85 3.42 25.42
C ASP A 512 3.84 4.69 24.55
N GLU A 513 3.55 5.86 25.14
CA GLU A 513 3.57 7.14 24.43
C GLU A 513 4.98 7.52 23.99
N GLU A 514 5.98 7.36 24.86
CA GLU A 514 7.37 7.65 24.48
C GLU A 514 7.87 6.68 23.39
N ILE A 515 7.53 5.39 23.48
CA ILE A 515 7.84 4.41 22.43
C ILE A 515 7.24 4.85 21.10
N LEU A 516 5.98 5.27 21.10
CA LEU A 516 5.30 5.73 19.90
C LEU A 516 5.96 6.97 19.32
N GLN A 517 6.20 7.99 20.14
CA GLN A 517 6.82 9.26 19.73
C GLN A 517 8.24 9.05 19.21
N ARG A 518 9.08 8.27 19.91
CA ARG A 518 10.45 7.98 19.46
C ARG A 518 10.52 7.15 18.19
N CYS A 519 9.49 6.37 17.86
CA CYS A 519 9.42 5.70 16.57
C CYS A 519 8.88 6.63 15.46
N ILE A 520 7.75 7.30 15.70
CA ILE A 520 6.98 8.01 14.66
C ILE A 520 7.50 9.42 14.39
N TYR A 521 8.01 10.15 15.38
CA TYR A 521 8.43 11.54 15.17
C TYR A 521 9.78 11.64 14.44
N PRO A 522 10.78 10.78 14.70
CA PRO A 522 12.01 10.74 13.92
C PRO A 522 11.78 10.33 12.47
N LEU A 523 10.77 9.49 12.23
CA LEU A 523 10.26 9.19 10.89
C LEU A 523 9.72 10.45 10.19
N ILE A 524 8.84 11.21 10.85
CA ILE A 524 8.28 12.47 10.33
C ILE A 524 9.40 13.49 10.09
N ASN A 525 10.34 13.60 11.03
CA ASN A 525 11.47 14.51 10.98
C ASN A 525 12.34 14.25 9.74
N GLU A 526 12.60 12.98 9.43
CA GLU A 526 13.31 12.61 8.20
C GLU A 526 12.49 12.93 6.96
N GLY A 527 11.17 12.72 7.00
CA GLY A 527 10.27 13.16 5.94
C GLY A 527 10.37 14.66 5.65
N ALA A 528 10.47 15.49 6.69
CA ALA A 528 10.67 16.94 6.55
C ALA A 528 12.02 17.27 5.89
N ARG A 529 13.11 16.55 6.21
CA ARG A 529 14.42 16.73 5.53
C ARG A 529 14.33 16.37 4.05
N ILE A 530 13.68 15.25 3.73
CA ILE A 530 13.50 14.78 2.34
C ILE A 530 12.68 15.79 1.52
N LEU A 531 11.65 16.40 2.11
CA LEU A 531 10.87 17.47 1.48
C LEU A 531 11.71 18.72 1.24
N GLU A 532 12.45 19.17 2.25
CA GLU A 532 13.30 20.36 2.17
C GLU A 532 14.40 20.22 1.11
N GLU A 533 14.96 19.02 0.98
CA GLU A 533 15.96 18.69 -0.03
C GLU A 533 15.39 18.55 -1.45
N GLY A 534 14.06 18.58 -1.61
CA GLY A 534 13.39 18.43 -2.91
C GLY A 534 13.49 17.02 -3.50
N ILE A 535 13.82 16.01 -2.68
CA ILE A 535 13.83 14.60 -3.10
C ILE A 535 12.42 14.13 -3.44
N VAL A 536 11.42 14.66 -2.75
CA VAL A 536 10.01 14.51 -3.15
C VAL A 536 9.40 15.89 -3.34
N GLN A 537 8.44 15.97 -4.26
CA GLN A 537 7.79 17.24 -4.58
C GLN A 537 6.76 17.70 -3.53
N ARG A 538 6.19 16.76 -2.76
CA ARG A 538 5.06 17.02 -1.84
C ARG A 538 5.06 16.09 -0.64
N ALA A 539 4.54 16.55 0.49
CA ALA A 539 4.37 15.77 1.70
C ALA A 539 3.41 14.60 1.50
N SER A 540 2.35 14.81 0.71
CA SER A 540 1.39 13.74 0.36
C SER A 540 2.04 12.54 -0.36
N ASP A 541 3.14 12.77 -1.08
CA ASP A 541 3.83 11.70 -1.81
C ASP A 541 4.56 10.76 -0.81
N LEU A 542 5.12 11.31 0.28
CA LEU A 542 5.67 10.51 1.39
C LEU A 542 4.60 9.73 2.15
N ASP A 543 3.40 10.30 2.29
CA ASP A 543 2.26 9.57 2.85
C ASP A 543 1.93 8.34 2.02
N ILE A 544 1.87 8.47 0.69
CA ILE A 544 1.62 7.35 -0.22
C ILE A 544 2.73 6.29 -0.15
N VAL A 545 3.99 6.71 -0.05
CA VAL A 545 5.13 5.80 0.17
C VAL A 545 4.90 4.96 1.43
N TRP A 546 4.54 5.58 2.54
CA TRP A 546 4.38 4.85 3.81
C TRP A 546 3.09 4.03 3.90
N LEU A 547 2.00 4.50 3.32
CA LEU A 547 0.75 3.74 3.21
C LEU A 547 0.94 2.43 2.42
N TYR A 548 1.64 2.49 1.29
CA TYR A 548 1.76 1.35 0.37
C TYR A 548 3.06 0.56 0.48
N GLY A 549 4.11 1.13 1.08
CA GLY A 549 5.41 0.49 1.29
C GLY A 549 5.52 -0.22 2.65
N PHE A 550 5.09 0.44 3.74
CA PHE A 550 5.26 -0.06 5.11
C PHE A 550 3.94 -0.30 5.85
N GLY A 551 2.81 0.06 5.25
CA GLY A 551 1.48 -0.17 5.82
C GLY A 551 1.15 0.78 6.96
N PHE A 552 1.57 2.04 6.87
CA PHE A 552 1.09 3.08 7.79
C PHE A 552 -0.45 3.05 7.82
N PRO A 553 -1.10 3.12 9.00
CA PRO A 553 -2.54 2.93 9.10
C PRO A 553 -3.31 3.98 8.29
N ARG A 554 -4.08 3.53 7.30
CA ARG A 554 -4.82 4.42 6.38
C ARG A 554 -5.83 5.32 7.09
N TYR A 555 -6.40 4.88 8.21
CA TYR A 555 -7.27 5.71 9.06
C TYR A 555 -6.53 6.80 9.85
N ARG A 556 -5.21 6.91 9.67
CA ARG A 556 -4.35 8.00 10.13
C ARG A 556 -3.66 8.78 8.99
N GLY A 557 -3.97 8.46 7.73
CA GLY A 557 -3.60 9.26 6.55
C GLY A 557 -2.22 8.97 5.99
N GLY A 558 -1.19 8.99 6.83
CA GLY A 558 0.22 8.87 6.47
C GLY A 558 1.06 9.65 7.50
N PRO A 559 2.40 9.45 7.57
CA PRO A 559 3.23 10.13 8.56
C PRO A 559 3.12 11.66 8.51
N MET A 560 3.11 12.28 7.34
CA MET A 560 3.09 13.74 7.19
C MET A 560 1.71 14.30 7.56
N PHE A 561 0.63 13.69 7.05
CA PHE A 561 -0.73 14.04 7.47
C PHE A 561 -0.97 13.81 8.97
N TYR A 562 -0.42 12.73 9.53
CA TYR A 562 -0.52 12.44 10.95
C TYR A 562 0.16 13.53 11.78
N ALA A 563 1.34 14.00 11.35
CA ALA A 563 2.04 15.12 11.97
C ALA A 563 1.17 16.40 11.99
N ASP A 564 0.53 16.74 10.86
CA ASP A 564 -0.40 17.88 10.78
C ASP A 564 -1.60 17.69 11.72
N SER A 565 -2.14 16.47 11.83
CA SER A 565 -3.29 16.17 12.69
C SER A 565 -2.99 16.26 14.19
N VAL A 566 -1.73 16.01 14.58
CA VAL A 566 -1.24 16.14 15.95
C VAL A 566 -0.78 17.59 16.24
N GLY A 567 -0.29 18.28 15.22
CA GLY A 567 0.24 19.64 15.27
C GLY A 567 1.77 19.67 15.19
N LEU A 568 2.32 20.34 14.18
CA LEU A 568 3.77 20.38 13.94
C LEU A 568 4.56 21.05 15.07
N ARG A 569 3.97 22.02 15.79
CA ARG A 569 4.57 22.60 16.99
C ARG A 569 4.82 21.53 18.06
N HIS A 570 3.84 20.69 18.32
CA HIS A 570 3.98 19.61 19.30
C HIS A 570 5.05 18.60 18.87
N VAL A 571 5.03 18.18 17.61
CA VAL A 571 6.05 17.26 17.06
C VAL A 571 7.46 17.84 17.20
N TYR A 572 7.64 19.13 16.87
CA TYR A 572 8.91 19.84 17.00
C TYR A 572 9.38 19.92 18.47
N GLU A 573 8.52 20.34 19.40
CA GLU A 573 8.86 20.45 20.82
C GLU A 573 9.27 19.11 21.43
N VAL A 574 8.57 18.02 21.08
CA VAL A 574 8.94 16.67 21.52
C VAL A 574 10.29 16.23 20.93
N MET A 575 10.52 16.47 19.64
CA MET A 575 11.81 16.16 19.01
C MET A 575 12.95 16.97 19.63
N GLN A 576 12.73 18.25 19.94
CA GLN A 576 13.70 19.09 20.63
C GLN A 576 14.03 18.54 22.03
N GLY A 577 13.01 18.18 22.81
CA GLY A 577 13.21 17.57 24.13
C GLY A 577 14.02 16.26 24.06
N PHE A 578 13.76 15.40 23.08
CA PHE A 578 14.59 14.22 22.87
C PHE A 578 16.02 14.55 22.43
N CYS A 579 16.20 15.56 21.59
CA CYS A 579 17.52 16.01 21.15
C CYS A 579 18.36 16.54 22.32
N GLU A 580 17.75 17.23 23.29
CA GLU A 580 18.46 17.72 24.48
C GLU A 580 18.98 16.58 25.37
N ILE A 581 18.19 15.50 25.49
CA ILE A 581 18.50 14.33 26.33
C ILE A 581 19.53 13.43 25.65
N HIS A 582 19.32 13.11 24.37
CA HIS A 582 20.11 12.11 23.66
C HIS A 582 21.30 12.69 22.88
N GLN A 583 21.26 13.99 22.54
CA GLN A 583 22.30 14.74 21.84
C GLN A 583 22.84 14.03 20.58
N ASP A 584 21.96 13.33 19.86
CA ASP A 584 22.30 12.41 18.78
C ASP A 584 21.49 12.68 17.49
N TRP A 585 21.07 11.62 16.81
CA TRP A 585 20.29 11.58 15.57
C TRP A 585 18.94 12.31 15.56
N LEU A 586 18.55 12.96 16.66
CA LEU A 586 17.22 13.51 16.90
C LEU A 586 17.10 15.03 16.68
N GLU A 587 18.11 15.64 16.07
CA GLU A 587 18.04 17.05 15.68
C GLU A 587 16.82 17.34 14.78
N PRO A 588 15.92 18.27 15.18
CA PRO A 588 14.78 18.65 14.36
C PRO A 588 15.20 19.16 12.97
N ALA A 589 14.46 18.77 11.95
CA ALA A 589 14.67 19.23 10.58
C ALA A 589 14.39 20.73 10.47
N PRO A 590 15.17 21.50 9.70
CA PRO A 590 14.94 22.94 9.54
C PRO A 590 13.54 23.27 9.00
N LEU A 591 13.02 22.48 8.04
CA LEU A 591 11.63 22.63 7.59
C LEU A 591 10.61 22.43 8.71
N LEU A 592 10.77 21.40 9.54
CA LEU A 592 9.86 21.13 10.66
C LEU A 592 9.88 22.29 11.67
N GLU A 593 11.07 22.77 12.01
CA GLU A 593 11.25 23.93 12.89
C GLU A 593 10.56 25.19 12.34
N ARG A 594 10.77 25.48 11.05
CA ARG A 594 10.17 26.64 10.39
C ARG A 594 8.64 26.58 10.46
N LEU A 595 8.03 25.47 10.03
CA LEU A 595 6.58 25.33 10.02
C LEU A 595 5.98 25.37 11.44
N ALA A 596 6.65 24.75 12.42
CA ALA A 596 6.25 24.79 13.83
C ALA A 596 6.23 26.23 14.41
N ARG A 597 7.24 27.04 14.06
CA ARG A 597 7.34 28.45 14.48
C ARG A 597 6.34 29.36 13.78
N GLU A 598 6.00 29.05 12.53
CA GLU A 598 5.02 29.79 11.72
C GLU A 598 3.56 29.36 11.97
N ASP A 599 3.33 28.33 12.79
CA ASP A 599 1.99 27.74 13.01
C ASP A 599 1.37 27.17 11.73
N LYS A 600 2.20 26.67 10.82
CA LYS A 600 1.81 26.08 9.54
C LYS A 600 1.86 24.56 9.56
N THR A 601 1.22 23.96 8.58
CA THR A 601 1.16 22.52 8.29
C THR A 601 2.00 22.14 7.07
N PHE A 602 2.29 20.84 6.90
CA PHE A 602 2.87 20.34 5.65
C PHE A 602 1.89 20.50 4.47
N ALA A 603 0.59 20.36 4.71
CA ALA A 603 -0.43 20.61 3.69
C ALA A 603 -0.44 22.07 3.19
N GLU A 604 -0.19 23.05 4.06
CA GLU A 604 -0.03 24.45 3.66
C GLU A 604 1.29 24.68 2.92
N TRP A 605 2.38 24.03 3.34
CA TRP A 605 3.64 24.06 2.61
C TRP A 605 3.52 23.48 1.20
N ASP A 606 2.78 22.39 1.01
CA ASP A 606 2.50 21.79 -0.31
C ASP A 606 1.68 22.72 -1.23
N ALA A 607 0.95 23.69 -0.66
CA ALA A 607 0.07 24.60 -1.39
C ALA A 607 0.73 25.94 -1.78
N GLU A 608 1.88 26.26 -1.17
CA GLU A 608 2.74 27.41 -1.47
C GLU A 608 3.69 27.11 -2.63
#